data_AF-A0A1E7FZP0-F1
#
_entry.id   AF-A0A1E7FZP0-F1
#
_cell.length_a   1.000
_cell.length_b   1.000
_cell.length_c   1.000
_cell.angle_alpha   90.00
_cell.angle_beta   90.00
_cell.angle_gamma   90.00
#
_symmetry.space_group_name_H-M   'P 1'
#
loop_
_entity.id
_entity.type
_entity.pdbx_description
1 polymer ?
#
loop_
_entity_poly.entity_id
_entity_poly.type
_entity_poly.pdbx_seq_one_letter_code
_entity_poly.pdbx_strand_id
1 'polypeptide(L)'
;MGPLALTSAAAFYPSIAACSAHTVLTSPPVVGAAAYWVGANALYLARRSHLRQMSMTRLFKIRTTREHGVSWPLYVTIILVWQAFVLVFPLAESAAYSFRRVSFFYSYPRANGCGIILEPCDVQHLGQSQRAKHQIRMDWHRFSVNIGNVGREGYRHPPSIQRNLPHLDIPQKGMKHWPWRRRKIYMNPKGGTKVD
;
A
#
# COMPACT_ATOMS: atom_id res chain seq x y z
N MET A 1 -3.95 36.35 -66.36
CA MET A 1 -4.94 35.26 -66.15
C MET A 1 -4.21 33.95 -66.37
N GLY A 2 -3.97 33.19 -65.30
CA GLY A 2 -3.36 31.85 -65.34
C GLY A 2 -3.93 31.04 -64.17
N PRO A 3 -4.23 29.74 -64.36
CA PRO A 3 -4.96 28.97 -63.36
C PRO A 3 -4.07 28.61 -62.17
N LEU A 4 -4.55 28.90 -60.96
CA LEU A 4 -3.98 28.45 -59.69
C LEU A 4 -4.20 26.95 -59.55
N ALA A 5 -3.11 26.18 -59.55
CA ALA A 5 -3.13 24.74 -59.29
C ALA A 5 -3.40 24.50 -57.79
N LEU A 6 -4.61 24.05 -57.46
CA LEU A 6 -4.93 23.49 -56.15
C LEU A 6 -4.26 22.11 -56.02
N THR A 7 -3.13 22.04 -55.35
CA THR A 7 -2.56 20.77 -54.89
C THR A 7 -3.37 20.24 -53.70
N SER A 8 -4.20 19.25 -53.97
CA SER A 8 -4.95 18.49 -52.97
C SER A 8 -3.98 17.71 -52.09
N ALA A 9 -3.79 18.16 -50.84
CA ALA A 9 -3.10 17.41 -49.81
C ALA A 9 -4.02 16.27 -49.35
N ALA A 10 -3.87 15.10 -49.98
CA ALA A 10 -4.49 13.87 -49.48
C ALA A 10 -3.89 13.56 -48.10
N ALA A 11 -4.65 13.85 -47.05
CA ALA A 11 -4.32 13.44 -45.70
C ALA A 11 -4.26 11.92 -45.64
N PHE A 12 -3.05 11.37 -45.56
CA PHE A 12 -2.80 9.99 -45.15
C PHE A 12 -3.30 9.85 -43.71
N TYR A 13 -4.56 9.47 -43.53
CA TYR A 13 -5.01 8.90 -42.27
C TYR A 13 -4.37 7.53 -42.16
N PRO A 14 -3.46 7.27 -41.20
CA PRO A 14 -3.04 5.91 -40.94
C PRO A 14 -4.31 5.15 -40.59
N SER A 15 -4.67 4.20 -41.45
CA SER A 15 -5.73 3.24 -41.17
C SER A 15 -5.33 2.59 -39.86
N ILE A 16 -6.00 2.95 -38.77
CA ILE A 16 -5.88 2.27 -37.49
C ILE A 16 -6.43 0.89 -37.79
N ALA A 17 -5.56 0.00 -38.26
CA ALA A 17 -5.84 -1.40 -38.39
C ALA A 17 -6.34 -1.80 -37.02
N ALA A 18 -7.63 -2.11 -36.95
CA ALA A 18 -8.27 -2.71 -35.80
C ALA A 18 -7.54 -4.03 -35.58
N CYS A 19 -6.42 -3.96 -34.86
CA CYS A 19 -5.71 -5.10 -34.36
C CYS A 19 -6.75 -5.79 -33.47
N SER A 20 -7.34 -6.86 -34.01
CA SER A 20 -8.49 -7.50 -33.41
C SER A 20 -8.12 -7.83 -31.96
N ALA A 21 -8.86 -7.30 -30.99
CA ALA A 21 -8.56 -7.45 -29.57
C ALA A 21 -8.34 -8.92 -29.18
N HIS A 22 -8.96 -9.85 -29.92
CA HIS A 22 -8.74 -11.29 -29.83
C HIS A 22 -7.28 -11.72 -30.04
N THR A 23 -6.57 -11.18 -31.04
CA THR A 23 -5.18 -11.56 -31.35
C THR A 23 -4.20 -11.10 -30.26
N VAL A 24 -4.48 -9.95 -29.63
CA VAL A 24 -3.67 -9.45 -28.51
C VAL A 24 -3.89 -10.29 -27.25
N LEU A 25 -5.16 -10.64 -26.96
CA LEU A 25 -5.54 -11.40 -25.76
C LEU A 25 -5.07 -12.87 -25.78
N THR A 26 -4.86 -13.46 -26.97
CA THR A 26 -4.37 -14.85 -27.11
C THR A 26 -2.86 -14.94 -27.29
N SER A 27 -2.15 -13.81 -27.27
CA SER A 27 -0.69 -13.84 -27.37
C SER A 27 -0.10 -14.59 -26.16
N PRO A 28 0.89 -15.49 -26.37
CA PRO A 28 1.55 -16.22 -25.28
C PRO A 28 1.99 -15.36 -24.08
N PRO A 29 2.54 -14.13 -24.24
CA PRO A 29 2.91 -13.31 -23.09
C PRO A 29 1.70 -12.82 -22.28
N VAL A 30 0.58 -12.49 -22.94
CA VAL A 30 -0.64 -12.04 -22.24
C VAL A 30 -1.28 -13.19 -21.46
N VAL A 31 -1.36 -14.36 -22.07
CA VAL A 31 -1.86 -15.58 -21.39
C VAL A 31 -0.96 -15.93 -20.20
N GLY A 32 0.37 -15.87 -20.37
CA GLY A 32 1.33 -16.12 -19.30
C GLY A 32 1.19 -15.11 -18.15
N ALA A 33 1.05 -13.82 -18.44
CA ALA A 33 0.83 -12.79 -17.44
C ALA A 33 -0.50 -12.96 -16.69
N ALA A 34 -1.58 -13.29 -17.41
CA ALA A 34 -2.88 -13.56 -16.81
C ALA A 34 -2.84 -14.80 -15.90
N ALA A 35 -2.23 -15.89 -16.36
CA ALA A 35 -2.05 -17.11 -15.57
C ALA A 35 -1.22 -16.85 -14.31
N TYR A 36 -0.12 -16.08 -14.43
CA TYR A 36 0.69 -15.66 -13.29
C TYR A 36 -0.13 -14.84 -12.29
N TRP A 37 -0.89 -13.84 -12.77
CA TRP A 37 -1.68 -12.96 -11.93
C TRP A 37 -2.77 -13.71 -11.15
N VAL A 38 -3.48 -14.63 -11.80
CA VAL A 38 -4.48 -15.51 -11.16
C VAL A 38 -3.80 -16.45 -10.16
N GLY A 39 -2.69 -17.08 -10.55
CA GLY A 39 -1.92 -17.99 -9.70
C GLY A 39 -1.39 -17.30 -8.44
N ALA A 40 -0.83 -16.09 -8.57
CA ALA A 40 -0.33 -15.30 -7.45
C ALA A 40 -1.46 -14.89 -6.49
N ASN A 41 -2.63 -14.50 -7.00
CA ASN A 41 -3.80 -14.21 -6.17
C ASN A 41 -4.29 -15.46 -5.42
N ALA A 42 -4.40 -16.59 -6.10
CA ALA A 42 -4.82 -17.85 -5.50
C ALA A 42 -3.84 -18.28 -4.40
N LEU A 43 -2.53 -18.23 -4.66
CA LEU A 43 -1.48 -18.57 -3.71
C LEU A 43 -1.52 -17.64 -2.48
N TYR A 44 -1.62 -16.32 -2.69
CA TYR A 44 -1.72 -15.35 -1.61
C TYR A 44 -2.96 -15.59 -0.74
N LEU A 45 -4.13 -15.78 -1.35
CA LEU A 45 -5.38 -16.00 -0.63
C LEU A 45 -5.38 -17.35 0.10
N ALA A 46 -4.86 -18.42 -0.50
CA ALA A 46 -4.74 -19.73 0.13
C ALA A 46 -3.80 -19.65 1.35
N ARG A 47 -2.65 -18.99 1.21
CA ARG A 47 -1.72 -18.77 2.33
C ARG A 47 -2.36 -17.97 3.46
N ARG A 48 -3.07 -16.88 3.13
CA ARG A 48 -3.80 -16.08 4.12
C ARG A 48 -4.93 -16.85 4.79
N SER A 49 -5.64 -17.67 4.02
CA SER A 49 -6.72 -18.54 4.51
C SER A 49 -6.20 -19.47 5.59
N HIS A 50 -5.10 -20.17 5.31
CA HIS A 50 -4.44 -21.06 6.26
C HIS A 50 -3.95 -20.32 7.52
N LEU A 51 -3.31 -19.15 7.38
CA LEU A 51 -2.77 -18.41 8.53
C LEU A 51 -3.83 -17.75 9.42
N ARG A 52 -5.02 -17.46 8.87
CA ARG A 52 -6.08 -16.71 9.56
C ARG A 52 -7.30 -17.56 9.89
N GLN A 53 -7.34 -18.83 9.48
CA GLN A 53 -8.48 -19.72 9.65
C GLN A 53 -9.77 -19.10 9.09
N MET A 54 -9.67 -18.56 7.88
CA MET A 54 -10.77 -17.88 7.17
C MET A 54 -10.85 -18.40 5.75
N SER A 55 -12.06 -18.62 5.21
CA SER A 55 -12.21 -19.05 3.82
C SER A 55 -11.64 -18.03 2.83
N MET A 56 -11.10 -18.54 1.71
CA MET A 56 -10.56 -17.70 0.63
C MET A 56 -11.61 -16.73 0.09
N THR A 57 -12.86 -17.15 -0.05
CA THR A 57 -13.98 -16.31 -0.50
C THR A 57 -14.21 -15.13 0.44
N ARG A 58 -14.17 -15.37 1.76
CA ARG A 58 -14.31 -14.30 2.75
C ARG A 58 -13.15 -13.32 2.68
N LEU A 59 -11.93 -13.82 2.54
CA LEU A 59 -10.74 -12.98 2.38
C LEU A 59 -10.79 -12.15 1.10
N PHE A 60 -11.19 -12.75 -0.02
CA PHE A 60 -11.39 -12.05 -1.28
C PHE A 60 -12.43 -10.96 -1.13
N LYS A 61 -13.61 -11.27 -0.56
CA LYS A 61 -14.68 -10.30 -0.30
C LYS A 61 -14.20 -9.14 0.56
N ILE A 62 -13.42 -9.38 1.61
CA ILE A 62 -12.84 -8.30 2.44
C ILE A 62 -11.94 -7.37 1.61
N ARG A 63 -11.22 -7.89 0.61
CA ARG A 63 -10.36 -7.07 -0.25
C ARG A 63 -11.14 -6.31 -1.31
N THR A 64 -12.19 -6.90 -1.87
CA THR A 64 -12.94 -6.35 -3.01
C THR A 64 -14.25 -5.66 -2.62
N THR A 65 -14.59 -5.61 -1.34
CA THR A 65 -15.74 -4.85 -0.86
C THR A 65 -15.26 -3.53 -0.27
N ARG A 66 -15.77 -2.42 -0.79
CA ARG A 66 -15.50 -1.09 -0.24
C ARG A 66 -16.19 -0.96 1.13
N GLU A 67 -15.42 -0.63 2.16
CA GLU A 67 -15.95 -0.33 3.50
C GLU A 67 -16.77 0.98 3.51
N HIS A 68 -17.73 1.08 4.43
CA HIS A 68 -18.54 2.29 4.61
C HIS A 68 -17.67 3.50 4.99
N GLY A 69 -17.88 4.64 4.32
CA GLY A 69 -17.12 5.87 4.54
C GLY A 69 -15.77 5.96 3.81
N VAL A 70 -15.36 4.93 3.08
CA VAL A 70 -14.13 4.95 2.26
C VAL A 70 -14.41 5.60 0.91
N SER A 71 -13.64 6.63 0.54
CA SER A 71 -13.79 7.28 -0.76
C SER A 71 -13.40 6.35 -1.91
N TRP A 72 -14.01 6.54 -3.08
CA TRP A 72 -13.69 5.74 -4.28
C TRP A 72 -12.21 5.80 -4.67
N PRO A 73 -11.55 6.97 -4.70
CA PRO A 73 -10.11 7.04 -5.03
C PRO A 73 -9.25 6.24 -4.06
N LEU A 74 -9.54 6.30 -2.76
CA LEU A 74 -8.81 5.53 -1.75
C LEU A 74 -9.06 4.03 -1.92
N TYR A 75 -10.30 3.62 -2.18
CA TYR A 75 -10.65 2.23 -2.43
C TYR A 75 -9.89 1.67 -3.64
N VAL A 76 -9.91 2.37 -4.78
CA VAL A 76 -9.14 1.99 -5.97
C VAL A 76 -7.65 1.91 -5.67
N THR A 77 -7.10 2.90 -4.95
CA THR A 77 -5.69 2.91 -4.55
C THR A 77 -5.35 1.68 -3.71
N ILE A 78 -6.19 1.31 -2.73
CA ILE A 78 -5.98 0.12 -1.90
C ILE A 78 -5.98 -1.17 -2.74
N ILE A 79 -6.90 -1.29 -3.71
CA ILE A 79 -6.93 -2.44 -4.63
C ILE A 79 -5.65 -2.51 -5.47
N LEU A 80 -5.22 -1.38 -6.04
CA LEU A 80 -4.01 -1.34 -6.87
C LEU A 80 -2.76 -1.69 -6.07
N VAL A 81 -2.60 -1.14 -4.86
CA VAL A 81 -1.45 -1.48 -3.99
C VAL A 81 -1.51 -2.94 -3.54
N TRP A 82 -2.70 -3.46 -3.23
CA TRP A 82 -2.87 -4.88 -2.93
C TRP A 82 -2.44 -5.75 -4.12
N GLN A 83 -2.86 -5.43 -5.33
CA GLN A 83 -2.50 -6.19 -6.53
C GLN A 83 -1.00 -6.09 -6.83
N ALA A 84 -0.40 -4.90 -6.69
CA ALA A 84 1.05 -4.73 -6.79
C ALA A 84 1.80 -5.63 -5.80
N PHE A 85 1.33 -5.70 -4.54
CA PHE A 85 1.90 -6.61 -3.55
C PHE A 85 1.73 -8.08 -3.93
N VAL A 86 0.54 -8.49 -4.40
CA VAL A 86 0.28 -9.88 -4.79
C VAL A 86 1.17 -10.32 -5.96
N LEU A 87 1.43 -9.43 -6.92
CA LEU A 87 2.33 -9.71 -8.04
C LEU A 87 3.77 -9.98 -7.60
N VAL A 88 4.21 -9.44 -6.47
CA VAL A 88 5.55 -9.72 -5.92
C VAL A 88 5.53 -10.70 -4.75
N PHE A 89 4.34 -11.18 -4.36
CA PHE A 89 4.14 -11.98 -3.15
C PHE A 89 4.97 -13.28 -3.12
N PRO A 90 5.07 -14.09 -4.20
CA PRO A 90 5.89 -15.29 -4.15
C PRO A 90 7.34 -15.01 -3.77
N LEU A 91 7.92 -13.93 -4.31
CA LEU A 91 9.28 -13.52 -4.00
C LEU A 91 9.38 -12.89 -2.60
N ALA A 92 8.44 -12.01 -2.25
CA ALA A 92 8.41 -11.32 -0.97
C ALA A 92 8.22 -12.29 0.20
N GLU A 93 7.35 -13.30 0.06
CA GLU A 93 7.13 -14.34 1.05
C GLU A 93 8.36 -15.24 1.19
N SER A 94 8.98 -15.68 0.09
CA SER A 94 10.23 -16.46 0.15
C SER A 94 11.36 -15.69 0.84
N ALA A 95 11.51 -14.39 0.53
CA ALA A 95 12.46 -13.52 1.21
C ALA A 95 12.12 -13.40 2.70
N ALA A 96 10.86 -13.14 3.06
CA ALA A 96 10.43 -13.05 4.46
C ALA A 96 10.66 -14.35 5.22
N TYR A 97 10.41 -15.50 4.59
CA TYR A 97 10.57 -16.83 5.19
C TYR A 97 12.03 -17.14 5.52
N SER A 98 12.97 -16.64 4.72
CA SER A 98 14.41 -16.71 5.00
C SER A 98 14.78 -16.03 6.34
N PHE A 99 13.96 -15.08 6.80
CA PHE A 99 14.09 -14.43 8.12
C PHE A 99 13.11 -14.97 9.17
N ARG A 100 12.56 -16.17 8.96
CA ARG A 100 11.52 -16.81 9.80
C ARG A 100 10.30 -15.90 10.01
N ARG A 101 9.88 -15.20 8.95
CA ARG A 101 8.72 -14.31 8.93
C ARG A 101 7.76 -14.68 7.80
N VAL A 102 6.54 -14.20 7.94
CA VAL A 102 5.48 -14.25 6.93
C VAL A 102 5.03 -12.83 6.62
N SER A 103 4.70 -12.59 5.35
CA SER A 103 4.35 -11.27 4.83
C SER A 103 2.86 -11.18 4.49
N PHE A 104 2.25 -10.05 4.79
CA PHE A 104 0.86 -9.83 4.39
C PHE A 104 0.48 -8.37 4.24
N PHE A 105 -0.26 -8.11 3.16
CA PHE A 105 -0.92 -6.84 2.94
C PHE A 105 -2.08 -6.65 3.92
N TYR A 106 -2.27 -5.41 4.37
CA TYR A 106 -3.45 -5.01 5.12
C TYR A 106 -3.88 -3.60 4.72
N SER A 107 -5.17 -3.31 4.89
CA SER A 107 -5.78 -2.02 4.63
C SER A 107 -6.30 -1.47 5.95
N TYR A 108 -6.17 -0.16 6.15
CA TYR A 108 -6.73 0.54 7.31
C TYR A 108 -7.42 1.82 6.85
N PRO A 109 -8.66 1.70 6.32
CA PRO A 109 -9.31 2.81 5.64
C PRO A 109 -9.62 3.98 6.57
N ARG A 110 -9.79 3.73 7.88
CA ARG A 110 -9.99 4.79 8.88
C ARG A 110 -8.83 5.78 8.97
N ALA A 111 -7.58 5.36 8.72
CA ALA A 111 -6.44 6.28 8.59
C ALA A 111 -6.11 6.62 7.13
N ASN A 112 -7.02 6.34 6.19
CA ASN A 112 -6.79 6.53 4.76
C ASN A 112 -5.50 5.88 4.26
N GLY A 113 -5.27 4.62 4.66
CA GLY A 113 -4.00 3.98 4.39
C GLY A 113 -4.04 2.46 4.27
N CYS A 114 -2.87 1.90 4.01
CA CYS A 114 -2.59 0.48 3.87
C CYS A 114 -1.15 0.18 4.27
N GLY A 115 -0.77 -1.09 4.30
CA GLY A 115 0.59 -1.47 4.64
C GLY A 115 0.88 -2.95 4.44
N ILE A 116 2.10 -3.32 4.77
CA ILE A 116 2.61 -4.69 4.77
C ILE A 116 3.06 -5.00 6.19
N ILE A 117 2.64 -6.16 6.70
CA ILE A 117 3.09 -6.68 7.97
C ILE A 117 4.06 -7.84 7.71
N LEU A 118 5.18 -7.83 8.43
CA LEU A 118 6.11 -8.94 8.55
C LEU A 118 5.98 -9.52 9.97
N GLU A 119 5.37 -10.69 10.06
CA GLU A 119 5.10 -11.35 11.34
C GLU A 119 6.01 -12.57 11.52
N PRO A 120 6.61 -12.78 12.70
CA PRO A 120 7.40 -13.98 12.95
C PRO A 120 6.59 -15.29 12.83
N CYS A 121 7.22 -16.35 12.34
CA CYS A 121 6.56 -17.66 12.18
C CYS A 121 6.23 -18.32 13.52
N ASP A 122 7.07 -18.10 14.53
CA ASP A 122 6.93 -18.64 15.89
C ASP A 122 5.72 -18.07 16.64
N VAL A 123 5.23 -16.87 16.30
CA VAL A 123 4.11 -16.24 17.01
C VAL A 123 2.73 -16.49 16.38
N GLN A 124 2.64 -17.26 15.28
CA GLN A 124 1.37 -17.47 14.56
C GLN A 124 0.27 -18.12 15.42
N HIS A 125 0.67 -18.94 16.40
CA HIS A 125 -0.22 -19.65 17.33
C HIS A 125 -0.84 -18.72 18.38
N LEU A 126 -0.29 -17.51 18.58
CA LEU A 126 -0.77 -16.57 19.58
C LEU A 126 -2.04 -15.84 19.12
N GLY A 127 -2.80 -15.30 20.09
CA GLY A 127 -3.91 -14.40 19.80
C GLY A 127 -3.46 -13.11 19.12
N GLN A 128 -4.37 -12.47 18.36
CA GLN A 128 -4.07 -11.28 17.53
C GLN A 128 -3.42 -10.13 18.32
N SER A 129 -3.86 -9.88 19.56
CA SER A 129 -3.31 -8.83 20.41
C SER A 129 -1.84 -9.09 20.78
N GLN A 130 -1.48 -10.35 21.03
CA GLN A 130 -0.11 -10.73 21.32
C GLN A 130 0.73 -10.70 20.04
N ARG A 131 0.23 -11.29 18.94
CA ARG A 131 0.90 -11.25 17.61
C ARG A 131 1.29 -9.84 17.20
N ALA A 132 0.40 -8.86 17.41
CA ALA A 132 0.63 -7.46 17.08
C ALA A 132 1.89 -6.87 17.72
N LYS A 133 2.33 -7.37 18.87
CA LYS A 133 3.54 -6.91 19.57
C LYS A 133 4.84 -7.40 18.92
N HIS A 134 4.77 -8.38 18.02
CA HIS A 134 5.92 -8.97 17.33
C HIS A 134 5.96 -8.61 15.83
N GLN A 135 4.89 -7.99 15.33
CA GLN A 135 4.77 -7.59 13.94
C GLN A 135 5.65 -6.38 13.64
N ILE A 136 6.47 -6.48 12.60
CA ILE A 136 7.04 -5.29 11.95
C ILE A 136 6.00 -4.83 10.93
N ARG A 137 5.70 -3.53 10.90
CA ARG A 137 4.70 -2.99 9.97
C ARG A 137 5.29 -1.87 9.16
N MET A 138 5.22 -2.00 7.84
CA MET A 138 5.49 -0.93 6.91
C MET A 138 4.16 -0.39 6.42
N ASP A 139 3.87 0.83 6.82
CA ASP A 139 2.56 1.43 6.72
C ASP A 139 2.63 2.67 5.85
N TRP A 140 1.55 2.97 5.16
CA TRP A 140 1.34 4.21 4.44
C TRP A 140 -0.04 4.72 4.80
N HIS A 141 -0.09 5.77 5.62
CA HIS A 141 -1.36 6.34 6.06
C HIS A 141 -1.23 7.81 6.44
N ARG A 142 -2.36 8.43 6.77
CA ARG A 142 -2.47 9.86 6.98
C ARG A 142 -1.96 10.30 8.36
N PHE A 143 -0.96 11.16 8.36
CA PHE A 143 -0.45 11.86 9.54
C PHE A 143 -0.96 13.30 9.58
N SER A 144 -1.26 13.78 10.78
CA SER A 144 -1.40 15.22 11.03
C SER A 144 -0.03 15.80 11.36
N VAL A 145 0.51 16.60 10.44
CA VAL A 145 1.80 17.28 10.58
C VAL A 145 1.51 18.73 10.96
N ASN A 146 1.89 19.10 12.17
CA ASN A 146 1.83 20.50 12.58
C ASN A 146 2.91 21.30 11.82
N ILE A 147 2.47 22.35 11.12
CA ILE A 147 3.30 23.29 10.34
C ILE A 147 3.24 24.71 10.90
N GLY A 148 2.51 24.91 11.99
CA GLY A 148 2.49 26.18 12.70
C GLY A 148 3.79 26.43 13.45
N ASN A 149 4.01 27.68 13.81
CA ASN A 149 5.18 28.07 14.58
C ASN A 149 5.17 27.33 15.93
N VAL A 150 6.35 26.86 16.33
CA VAL A 150 6.54 26.35 17.69
C VAL A 150 6.47 27.55 18.61
N GLY A 151 5.44 27.58 19.46
CA GLY A 151 5.26 28.66 20.42
C GLY A 151 6.39 28.69 21.44
N ARG A 152 6.51 29.81 22.16
CA ARG A 152 7.52 30.02 23.22
C ARG A 152 7.47 28.93 24.31
N GLU A 153 6.33 28.29 24.48
CA GLU A 153 6.05 27.19 25.43
C GLU A 153 6.34 25.78 24.87
N GLY A 154 6.85 25.66 23.64
CA GLY A 154 7.06 24.36 22.99
C GLY A 154 5.79 23.70 22.46
N TYR A 155 4.61 24.30 22.74
CA TYR A 155 3.35 23.91 22.11
C TYR A 155 3.37 24.24 20.63
N ARG A 156 2.96 23.27 19.82
CA ARG A 156 2.79 23.48 18.39
C ARG A 156 1.40 24.04 18.14
N HIS A 157 1.31 25.32 17.78
CA HIS A 157 0.04 25.96 17.47
C HIS A 157 -0.42 25.55 16.06
N PRO A 158 -1.73 25.56 15.77
CA PRO A 158 -2.21 25.43 14.40
C PRO A 158 -1.52 26.44 13.46
N PRO A 159 -1.40 26.16 12.15
CA PRO A 159 -2.11 25.09 11.43
C PRO A 159 -1.42 23.72 11.44
N SER A 160 -2.23 22.66 11.27
CA SER A 160 -1.74 21.31 10.94
C SER A 160 -2.25 20.90 9.57
N ILE A 161 -1.38 20.32 8.75
CA ILE A 161 -1.75 19.72 7.47
C ILE A 161 -1.80 18.20 7.58
N GLN A 162 -2.70 17.58 6.84
CA GLN A 162 -2.75 16.13 6.74
C GLN A 162 -1.94 15.66 5.53
N ARG A 163 -1.01 14.74 5.74
CA ARG A 163 -0.22 14.13 4.66
C ARG A 163 -0.15 12.63 4.83
N ASN A 164 -0.26 11.89 3.73
CA ASN A 164 0.02 10.45 3.74
C ASN A 164 1.54 10.25 3.68
N LEU A 165 2.09 9.57 4.67
CA LEU A 165 3.52 9.33 4.77
C LEU A 165 3.78 7.84 5.06
N PRO A 166 4.86 7.26 4.51
CA PRO A 166 5.25 5.90 4.85
C PRO A 166 5.88 5.86 6.24
N HIS A 167 5.57 4.87 7.07
CA HIS A 167 6.26 4.67 8.35
C HIS A 167 6.54 3.20 8.64
N LEU A 168 7.49 2.97 9.52
CA LEU A 168 7.90 1.65 10.00
C LEU A 168 7.65 1.56 11.50
N ASP A 169 6.83 0.59 11.89
CA ASP A 169 6.61 0.21 13.28
C ASP A 169 7.44 -1.04 13.61
N ILE A 170 8.28 -0.93 14.64
CA ILE A 170 9.05 -2.05 15.22
C ILE A 170 8.76 -2.11 16.73
N PRO A 171 7.67 -2.78 17.14
CA PRO A 171 7.20 -2.72 18.52
C PRO A 171 8.22 -3.25 19.54
N GLN A 172 8.98 -4.29 19.20
CA GLN A 172 10.02 -4.88 20.06
C GLN A 172 11.13 -3.88 20.43
N LYS A 173 11.36 -2.85 19.60
CA LYS A 173 12.36 -1.81 19.84
C LYS A 173 11.75 -0.53 20.41
N GLY A 174 10.47 -0.57 20.83
CA GLY A 174 9.72 0.61 21.25
C GLY A 174 9.53 1.66 20.13
N MET A 175 9.91 1.33 18.89
CA MET A 175 9.93 2.27 17.78
C MET A 175 8.57 2.29 17.11
N LYS A 176 7.80 3.34 17.42
CA LYS A 176 6.51 3.63 16.83
C LYS A 176 6.67 4.77 15.81
N HIS A 177 6.37 4.51 14.54
CA HIS A 177 6.30 5.45 13.42
C HIS A 177 7.63 5.98 12.85
N TRP A 178 8.69 5.18 12.73
CA TRP A 178 9.93 5.64 12.08
C TRP A 178 9.70 5.98 10.60
N PRO A 179 10.28 7.05 10.02
CA PRO A 179 11.22 8.01 10.61
C PRO A 179 10.55 9.13 11.44
N TRP A 180 9.22 9.18 11.48
CA TRP A 180 8.41 10.21 12.13
C TRP A 180 8.37 10.01 13.66
N ARG A 181 9.48 10.34 14.34
CA ARG A 181 9.46 10.44 15.80
C ARG A 181 8.54 11.60 16.23
N ARG A 182 7.55 11.32 17.08
CA ARG A 182 7.03 12.36 17.98
C ARG A 182 8.14 12.68 18.98
N ARG A 183 9.02 13.64 18.66
CA ARG A 183 9.88 14.24 19.69
C ARG A 183 8.95 14.83 20.75
N LYS A 184 8.96 14.27 21.96
CA LYS A 184 8.36 14.95 23.11
C LYS A 184 9.37 16.01 23.52
N ILE A 185 9.08 17.27 23.19
CA ILE A 185 9.85 18.38 23.73
C ILE A 185 9.34 18.55 25.16
N TYR A 186 10.16 18.17 26.13
CA TYR A 186 9.90 18.48 27.52
C TYR A 186 10.49 19.86 27.81
N MET A 187 9.62 20.80 28.17
CA MET A 187 10.05 22.04 28.81
C MET A 187 10.67 21.67 30.17
N ASN A 188 11.98 21.81 30.31
CA ASN A 188 12.60 21.78 31.63
C ASN A 188 12.15 23.05 32.37
N PRO A 189 11.59 22.97 33.59
CA PRO A 189 11.20 24.15 34.36
C PRO A 189 12.34 25.15 34.61
N LYS A 190 13.60 24.74 34.41
CA LYS A 190 14.79 25.60 34.47
C LYS A 190 15.19 26.25 33.12
N GLY A 191 14.33 26.26 32.11
CA GLY A 191 14.55 26.98 30.84
C GLY A 191 15.47 26.28 29.83
N GLY A 192 15.76 24.98 29.99
CA GLY A 192 16.57 24.20 29.05
C GLY A 192 15.73 23.24 28.19
N THR A 193 15.86 23.29 26.87
CA THR A 193 15.22 22.32 25.97
C THR A 193 16.01 21.02 25.97
N LYS A 194 15.47 19.96 26.59
CA LYS A 194 15.98 18.59 26.37
C LYS A 194 15.21 17.95 25.22
N VAL A 195 15.95 17.33 24.29
CA VAL A 195 15.40 16.64 23.13
C VAL A 195 15.76 15.16 23.24
N ASP A 196 14.75 14.31 23.41
CA ASP A 196 14.87 12.84 23.36
C ASP A 196 14.36 12.28 22.00
#